data_AF-A0A9W8BA04-F1
#
_entry.id   AF-A0A9W8BA04-F1
#
_cell.length_a   1.000
_cell.length_b   1.000
_cell.length_c   1.000
_cell.angle_alpha   90.00
_cell.angle_beta   90.00
_cell.angle_gamma   90.00
#
_symmetry.space_group_name_H-M   'P 1'
#
loop_
_entity.id
_entity.type
_entity.pdbx_description
1 polymer ?
#
loop_
_entity_poly.entity_id
_entity_poly.type
_entity_poly.pdbx_seq_one_letter_code
_entity_poly.pdbx_strand_id
1 'polypeptide(L)'
;MSRREGLLRMLGRYPLVLVIGGGDGGVLREIVKHDLVEEVVLCEIDEAVIRVCKKYLPVMAVGFKHPKVKVHIGDGFEYMKRNTDTFD
;
A
#
# COMPACT_ATOMS: atom_id res chain seq x y z
N MET A 1 13.20 14.13 13.62
CA MET A 1 13.24 12.67 13.48
C MET A 1 12.91 12.04 14.82
N SER A 2 11.94 11.14 14.86
CA SER A 2 11.53 10.50 16.12
C SER A 2 12.48 9.36 16.49
N ARG A 3 12.61 9.06 17.80
CA ARG A 3 13.46 7.98 18.33
C ARG A 3 13.09 6.61 17.76
N ARG A 4 11.81 6.41 17.36
CA ARG A 4 11.28 5.18 16.74
C ARG A 4 11.78 5.00 15.31
N GLU A 5 11.86 6.08 14.52
CA GLU A 5 12.35 6.03 13.14
C GLU A 5 13.84 5.66 13.06
N GLY A 6 14.64 6.13 14.01
CA GLY A 6 16.06 5.76 14.12
C GLY A 6 16.27 4.29 14.44
N LEU A 7 15.42 3.71 15.31
CA LEU A 7 15.53 2.31 15.72
C LEU A 7 15.15 1.34 14.58
N LEU A 8 14.07 1.63 13.84
CA LEU A 8 13.64 0.82 12.69
C LEU A 8 14.74 0.73 11.62
N ARG A 9 15.37 1.87 11.29
CA ARG A 9 16.52 1.91 10.38
C ARG A 9 17.72 1.11 10.90
N MET A 10 18.03 1.20 12.19
CA MET A 10 19.15 0.46 12.80
C MET A 10 18.93 -1.06 12.81
N LEU A 11 17.67 -1.50 12.91
CA LEU A 11 17.29 -2.91 12.88
C LEU A 11 17.11 -3.46 11.45
N GLY A 12 17.22 -2.62 10.41
CA GLY A 12 16.96 -3.02 9.03
C GLY A 12 15.50 -3.43 8.76
N ARG A 13 14.56 -3.02 9.63
CA ARG A 13 13.14 -3.29 9.49
C ARG A 13 12.47 -2.05 8.89
N TYR A 14 12.11 -2.12 7.61
CA TYR A 14 11.39 -1.05 6.95
C TYR A 14 9.89 -1.35 6.94
N PRO A 15 9.03 -0.33 7.16
CA PRO A 15 7.61 -0.56 7.20
C PRO A 15 7.01 -1.16 5.93
N LEU A 16 6.27 -2.25 6.10
CA LEU A 16 5.41 -2.84 5.08
C LEU A 16 3.96 -2.47 5.38
N VAL A 17 3.27 -1.87 4.42
CA VAL A 17 1.91 -1.34 4.64
C VAL A 17 0.89 -2.14 3.82
N LEU A 18 -0.21 -2.55 4.45
CA LEU A 18 -1.35 -3.16 3.77
C LEU A 18 -2.53 -2.19 3.71
N VAL A 19 -3.11 -2.00 2.53
CA VAL A 19 -4.35 -1.26 2.30
C VAL A 19 -5.41 -2.25 1.82
N ILE A 20 -6.49 -2.41 2.56
CA ILE A 20 -7.66 -3.21 2.14
C ILE A 20 -8.69 -2.28 1.47
N GLY A 21 -9.16 -2.64 0.29
CA GLY A 21 -9.96 -1.74 -0.56
C GLY A 21 -9.09 -0.64 -1.16
N GLY A 22 -9.63 0.58 -1.30
CA GLY A 22 -8.85 1.74 -1.76
C GLY A 22 -8.48 1.69 -3.25
N GLY A 23 -9.26 0.98 -4.07
CA GLY A 23 -9.07 0.87 -5.52
C GLY A 23 -9.00 2.19 -6.29
N ASP A 24 -9.39 3.33 -5.71
CA ASP A 24 -9.20 4.66 -6.29
C ASP A 24 -7.72 5.11 -6.31
N GLY A 25 -6.90 4.57 -5.41
CA GLY A 25 -5.47 4.85 -5.31
C GLY A 25 -5.09 6.10 -4.51
N GLY A 26 -6.06 6.86 -3.98
CA GLY A 26 -5.79 8.06 -3.19
C GLY A 26 -4.98 7.78 -1.92
N VAL A 27 -5.24 6.66 -1.25
CA VAL A 27 -4.45 6.22 -0.08
C VAL A 27 -3.03 5.86 -0.49
N LEU A 28 -2.85 5.14 -1.59
CA LEU A 28 -1.53 4.80 -2.12
C LEU A 28 -0.71 6.05 -2.43
N ARG A 29 -1.32 7.07 -3.04
CA ARG A 29 -0.69 8.36 -3.35
C ARG A 29 -0.09 9.04 -2.11
N GLU A 30 -0.71 8.88 -0.95
CA GLU A 30 -0.21 9.47 0.30
C GLU A 30 0.87 8.60 0.96
N ILE A 31 0.65 7.29 1.07
CA ILE A 31 1.60 6.39 1.74
C ILE A 31 2.98 6.43 1.05
N VAL A 32 3.02 6.49 -0.28
CA VAL A 32 4.30 6.48 -1.01
C VAL A 32 5.18 7.70 -0.75
N LYS A 33 4.64 8.78 -0.15
CA LYS A 33 5.40 9.97 0.27
C LYS A 33 6.24 9.71 1.54
N HIS A 34 6.01 8.62 2.25
CA HIS A 34 6.78 8.26 3.43
C HIS A 34 8.07 7.53 3.02
N ASP A 35 9.22 8.17 3.25
CA ASP A 35 10.54 7.64 2.86
C ASP A 35 10.89 6.32 3.54
N LEU A 36 10.37 6.09 4.75
CA LEU A 36 10.64 4.87 5.52
C LEU A 36 9.89 3.65 4.98
N VAL A 37 8.72 3.83 4.35
CA VAL A 37 7.93 2.73 3.81
C VAL A 37 8.70 2.07 2.67
N GLU A 38 8.88 0.76 2.75
CA GLU A 38 9.56 -0.01 1.69
C GLU A 38 8.56 -0.53 0.67
N GLU A 39 7.40 -1.02 1.13
CA GLU A 39 6.37 -1.61 0.29
C GLU A 39 4.97 -1.24 0.78
N VAL A 40 4.07 -1.08 -0.18
CA VAL A 40 2.64 -0.92 0.05
C VAL A 40 1.90 -1.95 -0.79
N VAL A 41 1.14 -2.82 -0.15
CA VAL A 41 0.24 -3.75 -0.81
C VAL A 41 -1.17 -3.20 -0.78
N LEU A 42 -1.77 -3.00 -1.95
CA LEU A 42 -3.20 -2.81 -2.10
C LEU A 42 -3.88 -4.16 -2.29
N CYS A 43 -4.81 -4.53 -1.43
CA CYS A 43 -5.69 -5.68 -1.60
C CYS A 43 -7.10 -5.17 -1.96
N GLU A 44 -7.47 -5.26 -3.23
CA GLU A 44 -8.75 -4.78 -3.74
C GLU A 44 -9.56 -5.97 -4.29
N ILE A 45 -10.85 -6.04 -3.97
CA ILE A 45 -11.70 -7.16 -4.38
C ILE A 45 -12.08 -7.08 -5.86
N ASP A 46 -12.21 -5.86 -6.40
CA ASP A 46 -12.66 -5.63 -7.77
C ASP A 46 -11.62 -4.87 -8.61
N GLU A 47 -10.97 -5.59 -9.54
CA GLU A 47 -10.03 -5.01 -10.50
C GLU A 47 -10.67 -3.92 -11.40
N ALA A 48 -11.99 -4.00 -11.65
CA ALA A 48 -12.69 -3.01 -12.45
C ALA A 48 -12.65 -1.62 -11.79
N VAL A 49 -12.72 -1.55 -10.46
CA VAL A 49 -12.60 -0.28 -9.71
C VAL A 49 -11.24 0.37 -9.99
N ILE A 50 -10.15 -0.39 -9.91
CA ILE A 50 -8.79 0.11 -10.21
C ILE A 50 -8.69 0.61 -11.64
N ARG A 51 -9.19 -0.18 -12.60
CA ARG A 51 -9.14 0.17 -14.02
C ARG A 51 -9.92 1.46 -14.32
N VAL A 52 -11.12 1.60 -13.77
CA VAL A 52 -11.98 2.77 -13.93
C VAL A 52 -11.33 4.00 -13.27
N CYS A 53 -10.81 3.88 -12.06
CA CYS A 53 -10.15 4.98 -11.36
C CYS A 53 -8.86 5.43 -12.06
N LYS A 54 -8.06 4.51 -12.61
CA LYS A 54 -6.90 4.87 -13.44
C LYS A 54 -7.29 5.69 -14.68
N LYS A 55 -8.48 5.44 -15.25
CA LYS A 55 -8.99 6.15 -16.43
C LYS A 55 -9.60 7.51 -16.09
N TYR A 56 -10.47 7.56 -15.07
CA TYR A 56 -11.29 8.75 -14.80
C TYR A 56 -10.82 9.58 -13.59
N LEU A 57 -10.01 9.01 -12.70
CA LEU A 57 -9.45 9.67 -11.51
C LEU A 57 -7.92 9.62 -11.50
N PRO A 58 -7.22 10.08 -12.55
CA PRO A 58 -5.78 9.90 -12.70
C PRO A 58 -4.95 10.56 -11.58
N VAL A 59 -5.46 11.62 -10.96
CA VAL A 59 -4.81 12.29 -9.82
C VAL A 59 -4.89 11.46 -8.54
N MET A 60 -5.97 10.70 -8.34
CA MET A 60 -6.07 9.75 -7.22
C MET A 60 -5.19 8.53 -7.51
N ALA A 61 -5.32 7.98 -8.72
CA ALA A 61 -4.67 6.75 -9.13
C ALA A 61 -3.16 6.89 -9.41
N VAL A 62 -2.54 8.06 -9.22
CA VAL A 62 -1.11 8.27 -9.48
C VAL A 62 -0.22 7.37 -8.61
N GLY A 63 -0.67 7.02 -7.40
CA GLY A 63 0.05 6.13 -6.49
C GLY A 63 0.35 4.75 -7.08
N PHE A 64 -0.51 4.23 -7.97
CA PHE A 64 -0.32 2.93 -8.62
C PHE A 64 0.95 2.83 -9.50
N LYS A 65 1.58 3.95 -9.86
CA LYS A 65 2.81 3.98 -10.66
C LYS A 65 4.08 3.92 -9.81
N HIS A 66 3.96 4.01 -8.49
CA HIS A 66 5.11 4.06 -7.61
C HIS A 66 5.75 2.66 -7.45
N PRO A 67 7.08 2.52 -7.50
CA PRO A 67 7.74 1.20 -7.44
C PRO A 67 7.52 0.45 -6.12
N LYS A 68 7.15 1.16 -5.04
CA LYS A 68 6.79 0.58 -3.75
C LYS A 68 5.42 -0.12 -3.74
N VAL A 69 4.57 0.10 -4.75
CA VAL A 69 3.19 -0.39 -4.74
C VAL A 69 3.07 -1.75 -5.40
N LYS A 70 2.47 -2.70 -4.69
CA LYS A 70 1.98 -3.98 -5.22
C LYS A 70 0.46 -4.04 -5.13
N VAL A 71 -0.16 -4.73 -6.08
CA VAL A 71 -1.62 -4.91 -6.11
C VAL A 71 -1.93 -6.40 -6.04
N HIS A 72 -2.76 -6.77 -5.08
CA HIS A 72 -3.41 -8.06 -4.96
C HIS A 72 -4.90 -7.90 -5.27
N ILE A 73 -5.42 -8.68 -6.21
CA ILE A 73 -6.86 -8.72 -6.49
C ILE A 73 -7.46 -9.89 -5.73
N GLY A 74 -8.33 -9.62 -4.76
CA GLY A 74 -8.94 -10.64 -3.92
C GLY A 74 -9.60 -10.09 -2.66
N ASP A 75 -10.23 -11.00 -1.91
CA ASP A 75 -10.87 -10.69 -0.64
C ASP A 75 -9.81 -10.34 0.43
N GLY A 76 -9.89 -9.12 0.96
CA GLY A 76 -9.01 -8.64 2.02
C GLY A 76 -9.09 -9.46 3.31
N PHE A 77 -10.24 -10.06 3.62
CA PHE A 77 -10.39 -10.92 4.78
C PHE A 77 -9.55 -12.19 4.65
N GLU A 78 -9.58 -12.84 3.49
CA GLU A 78 -8.75 -14.01 3.21
C GLU A 78 -7.27 -13.64 3.07
N TYR A 79 -6.96 -12.46 2.53
CA TYR A 79 -5.58 -11.96 2.46
C TYR A 79 -4.99 -11.76 3.86
N MET A 80 -5.73 -11.13 4.78
CA MET A 80 -5.27 -10.90 6.15
C MET A 80 -4.99 -12.21 6.89
N LYS A 81 -5.84 -13.23 6.75
CA LYS A 81 -5.63 -14.55 7.39
C LYS A 81 -4.31 -15.22 7.00
N ARG A 82 -3.81 -14.95 5.80
CA ARG A 82 -2.58 -15.56 5.25
C ARG A 82 -1.30 -14.80 5.58
N ASN A 83 -1.41 -13.60 6.15
CA ASN A 83 -0.28 -12.71 6.39
C ASN A 83 -0.23 -12.30 7.87
N THR A 84 0.53 -13.06 8.67
CA THR A 84 0.74 -12.82 10.10
C THR A 84 2.12 -12.22 10.36
N ASP A 85 2.23 -11.25 11.26
CA ASP A 85 3.50 -10.57 11.62
C ASP A 85 4.27 -10.03 10.39
N THR A 86 3.53 -9.56 9.38
CA THR A 86 4.08 -9.15 8.07
C THR A 86 4.04 -7.64 7.86
N PHE A 87 2.99 -6.97 8.33
CA PHE A 87 2.76 -5.54 8.10
C PHE A 87 2.84 -4.76 9.42
N ASP A 88 3.20 -3.48 9.34
CA ASP A 88 3.34 -2.55 10.47
C ASP A 88 2.07 -1.80 10.85
#